data_AF-A0A924MC48-F1
#
_entry.id   AF-A0A924MC48-F1
#
_cell.length_a   1.000
_cell.length_b   1.000
_cell.length_c   1.000
_cell.angle_alpha   90.00
_cell.angle_beta   90.00
_cell.angle_gamma   90.00
#
_symmetry.space_group_name_H-M   'P 1'
#
loop_
_entity.id
_entity.type
_entity.pdbx_description
1 polymer ?
#
loop_
_entity_poly.entity_id
_entity_poly.type
_entity_poly.pdbx_seq_one_letter_code
_entity_poly.pdbx_strand_id
1 'polypeptide(L)' 'MLRKSIPTFKIGLIITAIGFALYFFNNDYGKFIMGIGMFTISVAMILYMFFMFRRYGEKKKSA' A
#
# COMPACT_ATOMS: atom_id res chain seq x y z
N MET A 1 7.04 -14.09 -4.40
CA MET A 1 5.93 -13.44 -3.68
C MET A 1 6.10 -11.91 -3.53
N LEU A 2 7.31 -11.34 -3.33
CA LEU A 2 7.51 -9.88 -3.34
C LEU A 2 6.99 -9.18 -4.62
N ARG A 3 7.05 -9.83 -5.79
CA ARG A 3 6.51 -9.27 -7.05
C ARG A 3 4.99 -9.05 -7.03
N LYS A 4 4.22 -9.74 -6.17
CA LYS A 4 2.76 -9.56 -6.04
C LYS A 4 2.38 -8.42 -5.09
N SER A 5 3.25 -8.06 -4.15
CA SER A 5 3.05 -6.94 -3.22
C SER A 5 3.19 -5.57 -3.90
N ILE A 6 4.03 -5.50 -4.95
CA ILE A 6 4.27 -4.28 -5.74
C ILE A 6 2.99 -3.77 -6.45
N PRO A 7 2.18 -4.62 -7.11
CA PRO A 7 0.88 -4.23 -7.66
C PRO A 7 -0.07 -3.60 -6.64
N THR A 8 -0.20 -4.18 -5.44
CA THR A 8 -1.10 -3.66 -4.39
C THR A 8 -0.64 -2.27 -3.92
N PHE A 9 0.67 -2.08 -3.79
CA PHE A 9 1.24 -0.78 -3.44
C PHE A 9 0.98 0.27 -4.53
N LYS A 10 1.11 -0.11 -5.82
CA LYS A 10 0.77 0.76 -6.96
C LYS A 10 -0.70 1.16 -6.96
N ILE A 11 -1.61 0.21 -6.71
CA ILE A 11 -3.06 0.49 -6.66
C ILE A 11 -3.37 1.48 -5.53
N GLY A 12 -2.81 1.27 -4.34
CA GLY A 12 -2.98 2.22 -3.23
C GLY A 12 -2.45 3.62 -3.55
N LEU A 13 -1.32 3.71 -4.24
CA LEU A 13 -0.74 4.99 -4.71
C LEU A 13 -1.65 5.70 -5.72
N ILE A 14 -2.21 4.96 -6.68
CA ILE A 14 -3.14 5.50 -7.68
C ILE A 14 -4.41 6.02 -7.00
N ILE A 15 -4.99 5.25 -6.07
CA ILE A 15 -6.20 5.67 -5.33
C ILE A 15 -5.91 6.93 -4.52
N THR A 16 -4.75 7.01 -3.86
CA THR A 16 -4.35 8.20 -3.10
C THR A 16 -4.18 9.42 -4.01
N ALA A 17 -3.57 9.24 -5.19
CA ALA A 17 -3.40 10.31 -6.17
C ALA A 17 -4.74 10.80 -6.73
N ILE A 18 -5.68 9.89 -7.00
CA ILE A 18 -7.04 10.24 -7.44
C ILE A 18 -7.77 10.99 -6.32
N GLY A 19 -7.67 10.54 -5.07
CA GLY A 19 -8.25 11.24 -3.92
C GLY A 19 -7.68 12.64 -3.75
N PHE A 20 -6.36 12.79 -3.93
CA PHE A 20 -5.70 14.10 -3.86
C PHE A 20 -6.17 15.03 -4.97
N ALA A 21 -6.32 14.54 -6.21
CA ALA A 21 -6.88 15.32 -7.29
C ALA A 21 -8.33 15.73 -7.00
N LEU A 22 -9.16 14.79 -6.51
CA LEU A 22 -10.56 15.04 -6.15
C LEU A 22 -10.71 16.04 -5.01
N TYR A 23 -9.75 16.12 -4.08
CA TYR A 23 -9.75 17.09 -2.98
C TYR A 23 -9.84 18.54 -3.47
N PHE A 24 -9.25 18.85 -4.62
CA PHE A 24 -9.32 20.19 -5.22
C PHE A 24 -10.67 20.52 -5.87
N PHE A 25 -11.45 19.50 -6.25
CA PHE A 25 -12.78 19.67 -6.86
C PHE A 25 -13.90 19.57 -5.82
N ASN A 26 -13.77 18.66 -4.87
CA ASN A 26 -14.73 18.42 -3.80
C ASN A 26 -13.99 17.93 -2.55
N ASN A 27 -13.93 18.80 -1.55
CA ASN A 27 -13.12 18.59 -0.34
C ASN A 27 -13.54 17.33 0.43
N ASP A 28 -14.84 17.10 0.60
CA ASP A 28 -15.36 15.99 1.39
C ASP A 28 -15.12 14.64 0.69
N TYR A 29 -15.41 14.57 -0.61
CA TYR A 29 -15.13 13.38 -1.41
C TYR A 29 -13.63 13.08 -1.51
N GLY A 30 -12.79 14.10 -1.71
CA GLY A 30 -11.35 13.95 -1.78
C GLY A 30 -10.75 13.41 -0.49
N LYS A 31 -11.17 13.94 0.68
CA LYS A 31 -10.74 13.43 1.99
C LYS A 31 -11.09 11.95 2.17
N PHE A 32 -12.30 11.56 1.80
CA PHE A 32 -12.75 10.18 1.92
C PHE A 32 -11.91 9.23 1.05
N ILE A 33 -11.70 9.57 -0.23
CA ILE A 33 -10.91 8.73 -1.14
C ILE A 33 -9.43 8.71 -0.76
N MET A 34 -8.86 9.85 -0.32
CA MET A 34 -7.50 9.88 0.23
C MET A 34 -7.36 8.95 1.44
N GLY A 35 -8.35 8.95 2.35
CA GLY A 35 -8.36 8.05 3.50
C GLY A 35 -8.33 6.57 3.10
N ILE A 36 -9.15 6.19 2.12
CA ILE A 36 -9.16 4.81 1.57
C ILE A 36 -7.79 4.47 0.92
N GLY A 37 -7.22 5.40 0.17
CA GLY A 37 -5.89 5.24 -0.44
C GLY A 37 -4.80 4.99 0.61
N MET A 38 -4.73 5.83 1.64
CA MET A 38 -3.76 5.70 2.73
C MET A 38 -3.95 4.40 3.52
N PHE A 39 -5.19 4.00 3.80
CA PHE A 39 -5.49 2.73 4.45
C PHE A 39 -4.97 1.55 3.64
N THR A 40 -5.22 1.56 2.33
CA THR A 40 -4.77 0.51 1.41
C THR A 40 -3.24 0.41 1.35
N ILE A 41 -2.54 1.54 1.32
CA ILE A 41 -1.07 1.60 1.35
C ILE A 41 -0.54 1.03 2.68
N SER A 42 -1.17 1.39 3.80
CA SER A 42 -0.76 0.93 5.13
C SER A 42 -0.86 -0.60 5.25
N VAL A 43 -1.98 -1.19 4.80
CA VAL A 43 -2.15 -2.65 4.75
C VAL A 43 -1.11 -3.30 3.83
N ALA A 44 -0.88 -2.72 2.65
CA ALA A 44 0.13 -3.22 1.71
C ALA A 44 1.55 -3.17 2.32
N MET A 45 1.86 -2.15 3.11
CA MET A 45 3.15 -2.00 3.78
C MET A 45 3.37 -3.06 4.87
N ILE A 46 2.34 -3.32 5.69
CA ILE A 46 2.39 -4.39 6.70
C ILE A 46 2.60 -5.75 6.04
N LEU A 47 1.84 -6.04 4.98
CA LEU A 47 2.00 -7.27 4.21
C LEU A 47 3.41 -7.39 3.61
N TYR A 48 3.93 -6.30 3.04
CA TYR A 48 5.29 -6.25 2.51
C TYR A 48 6.33 -6.57 3.59
N MET A 49 6.24 -5.94 4.76
CA MET A 49 7.15 -6.21 5.88
C MET A 49 7.03 -7.66 6.34
N PHE A 50 5.82 -8.19 6.51
CA PHE A 50 5.58 -9.59 6.89
C PHE A 50 6.25 -10.58 5.93
N PHE A 51 6.07 -10.38 4.62
CA PHE A 51 6.73 -11.21 3.61
C PHE A 51 8.24 -11.02 3.57
N MET A 52 8.74 -9.81 3.84
CA MET A 52 10.17 -9.53 3.90
C MET A 52 10.82 -10.28 5.07
N PHE A 53 10.25 -10.19 6.28
CA PHE A 53 10.74 -10.89 7.47
C PHE A 53 10.69 -12.41 7.29
N ARG A 54 9.61 -12.94 6.72
CA ARG A 54 9.52 -14.39 6.42
C ARG A 54 10.66 -14.85 5.52
N ARG A 55 11.00 -14.08 4.48
CA ARG A 55 12.12 -14.38 3.58
C ARG A 55 13.48 -14.28 4.27
N TYR A 56 13.69 -13.31 5.15
CA TYR A 56 14.96 -13.20 5.90
C TYR A 56 15.10 -14.32 6.95
N GLY A 57 14.01 -14.75 7.58
CA GLY A 57 14.00 -15.90 8.48
C GLY A 57 14.31 -17.22 7.78
N GLU A 58 13.76 -17.43 6.58
CA GLU A 58 14.07 -18.62 5.75
C GLU A 58 15.56 -18.68 5.37
N LYS A 59 16.18 -17.54 5.02
CA LYS A 59 17.62 -17.50 4.68
C LYS A 59 18.55 -17.87 5.84
N LYS A 60 18.15 -17.63 7.09
CA LYS A 60 18.95 -17.97 8.28
C LYS A 60 18.90 -19.45 8.65
N LYS A 61 17.90 -20.20 8.18
CA LYS A 61 17.72 -21.62 8.50
C LYS A 61 18.48 -22.54 7.54
N SER A 62 19.01 -22.00 6.45
CA SER A 62 19.81 -22.72 5.43
C SER A 62 21.31 -22.40 5.50
N ALA A 63 21.78 -21.81 6.60
CA ALA A 63 23.21 -21.62 6.89
C ALA A 63 23.61 -22.52 8.05
#